data_AF-A0A0G1PYK5-F1
#
_entry.id   AF-A0A0G1PYK5-F1
#
_cell.length_a   1.000
_cell.length_b   1.000
_cell.length_c   1.000
_cell.angle_alpha   90.00
_cell.angle_beta   90.00
_cell.angle_gamma   90.00
#
_symmetry.space_group_name_H-M   'P 1'
#
loop_
_entity.id
_entity.type
_entity.pdbx_description
1 polymer ?
#
loop_
_entity_poly.entity_id
_entity_poly.type
_entity_poly.pdbx_seq_one_letter_code
_entity_poly.pdbx_strand_id
1 'polypeptide(L)'
;MDQTRNFMLAGAVIVGLLFGAAAGFYTGQTRGLRLGNAAGYESGKQDGLAQAAAEADKKAEEEAKKAAETVNPFGEGTVNPLGEGYKNPFEETTVNPFK
;
A
#
# COMPACT_ATOMS: atom_id res chain seq x y z
N MET A 1 -54.19 43.30 -23.78
CA MET A 1 -54.03 41.82 -23.80
C MET A 1 -52.56 41.39 -23.58
N ASP A 2 -51.60 42.32 -23.48
CA ASP A 2 -50.18 41.97 -23.44
C ASP A 2 -49.66 41.51 -22.07
N GLN A 3 -50.23 42.00 -20.97
CA GLN A 3 -49.74 41.69 -19.62
C GLN A 3 -49.95 40.21 -19.26
N THR A 4 -51.14 39.66 -19.53
CA THR A 4 -51.46 38.24 -19.30
C THR A 4 -50.63 37.30 -20.17
N ARG A 5 -50.35 37.69 -21.42
CA ARG A 5 -49.47 36.94 -22.34
C ARG A 5 -48.03 36.93 -21.84
N ASN A 6 -47.53 38.06 -21.36
CA ASN A 6 -46.18 38.17 -20.81
C ASN A 6 -46.03 37.38 -19.50
N PHE A 7 -47.06 37.36 -18.65
CA PHE A 7 -47.08 36.51 -17.45
C PHE A 7 -47.09 35.01 -17.78
N MET A 8 -47.88 34.57 -18.77
CA MET A 8 -47.85 33.17 -19.21
C MET A 8 -46.49 32.78 -19.80
N LEU A 9 -45.89 33.65 -20.63
CA LEU A 9 -44.55 33.42 -21.20
C LEU A 9 -43.48 33.34 -20.12
N ALA A 10 -43.49 34.28 -19.17
CA ALA A 10 -42.57 34.26 -18.03
C ALA A 10 -42.74 32.99 -17.19
N GLY A 11 -43.98 32.57 -16.93
CA GLY A 11 -44.27 31.33 -16.23
C GLY A 11 -43.75 30.09 -16.95
N ALA A 12 -43.98 30.00 -18.27
CA ALA A 12 -43.50 28.88 -19.08
C ALA A 12 -41.97 28.79 -19.12
N VAL A 13 -41.27 29.93 -19.21
CA VAL A 13 -39.80 29.98 -19.17
C VAL A 13 -39.26 29.53 -17.82
N ILE A 14 -39.83 30.01 -16.71
CA ILE A 14 -39.41 29.61 -15.36
C ILE A 14 -39.60 28.12 -15.15
N VAL A 15 -40.77 27.58 -15.55
CA VAL A 15 -41.07 26.16 -15.44
C VAL A 15 -40.09 25.33 -16.29
N GLY A 16 -39.83 25.74 -17.53
CA GLY A 16 -38.86 25.07 -18.40
C GLY A 16 -37.44 25.03 -17.82
N LEU A 17 -36.99 26.13 -17.22
CA LEU A 17 -35.69 26.22 -16.53
C LEU A 17 -35.61 25.27 -15.33
N LEU A 18 -36.67 25.20 -14.52
CA LEU A 18 -36.71 24.32 -13.35
C LEU A 18 -36.67 22.84 -13.76
N PHE A 19 -37.45 22.45 -14.77
CA PHE A 19 -37.42 21.08 -15.29
C PHE A 19 -36.09 20.72 -15.95
N GLY A 20 -35.50 21.63 -16.73
CA GLY A 20 -34.19 21.44 -17.34
C GLY A 20 -33.08 21.27 -16.31
N ALA A 21 -33.07 22.10 -15.26
CA ALA A 21 -32.11 22.01 -14.17
C ALA A 21 -32.25 20.70 -13.38
N ALA A 22 -33.48 20.28 -13.06
CA ALA A 22 -33.73 19.03 -12.35
C ALA A 22 -33.30 17.80 -13.17
N ALA A 23 -33.65 17.76 -14.46
CA ALA A 23 -33.25 16.68 -15.36
C ALA A 23 -31.73 16.64 -15.55
N GLY A 24 -31.09 17.80 -15.71
CA GLY A 24 -29.63 17.93 -15.80
C GLY A 24 -28.93 17.43 -14.53
N PHE A 25 -29.43 17.82 -13.35
CA PHE A 25 -28.88 17.38 -12.08
C PHE A 25 -29.00 15.86 -11.88
N TYR A 26 -30.18 15.29 -12.14
CA TYR A 26 -30.42 13.85 -12.01
C TYR A 26 -29.54 13.01 -12.95
N THR A 27 -29.40 13.43 -14.21
CA THR A 27 -28.55 12.74 -15.20
C THR A 27 -27.07 12.92 -14.92
N GLY A 28 -26.65 14.09 -14.43
CA GLY A 28 -25.28 14.36 -14.01
C GLY A 28 -24.87 13.51 -12.79
N GLN A 29 -25.72 13.46 -11.77
CA GLN A 29 -25.45 12.73 -10.52
C GLN A 29 -25.34 11.22 -10.76
N THR A 30 -26.24 10.65 -11.57
CA THR A 30 -26.20 9.22 -11.90
C THR A 30 -24.96 8.83 -12.72
N ARG A 31 -24.49 9.70 -13.63
CA ARG A 31 -23.25 9.48 -14.38
C ARG A 31 -22.02 9.65 -13.51
N GLY A 32 -21.97 10.68 -12.68
CA GLY A 32 -20.86 10.95 -11.76
C GLY A 32 -20.66 9.81 -10.76
N LEU A 33 -21.74 9.29 -10.18
CA LEU A 33 -21.66 8.18 -9.23
C LEU A 33 -21.14 6.88 -9.87
N ARG A 34 -21.51 6.62 -11.13
CA ARG A 34 -21.06 5.45 -11.90
C ARG A 34 -19.59 5.52 -12.26
N LEU A 35 -19.14 6.67 -12.76
CA LEU A 35 -17.73 6.92 -13.10
C LEU A 35 -16.85 6.91 -11.85
N GLY A 36 -17.32 7.53 -10.76
CA GLY A 36 -16.62 7.53 -9.48
C GLY A 36 -16.46 6.13 -8.88
N ASN A 37 -17.51 5.29 -8.92
CA ASN A 37 -17.41 3.90 -8.45
C ASN A 37 -16.45 3.06 -9.29
N ALA A 38 -16.49 3.19 -10.61
CA ALA A 38 -15.58 2.43 -11.48
C ALA A 38 -14.11 2.81 -11.24
N ALA A 39 -13.81 4.12 -11.22
CA ALA A 39 -12.46 4.61 -10.97
C ALA A 39 -11.97 4.29 -9.55
N GLY A 40 -12.84 4.42 -8.54
CA GLY A 40 -12.51 4.12 -7.14
C GLY A 40 -12.25 2.63 -6.90
N TYR A 41 -13.02 1.75 -7.54
CA TYR A 41 -12.84 0.30 -7.41
C TYR A 41 -11.51 -0.18 -8.02
N GLU A 42 -11.12 0.38 -9.15
CA GLU A 42 -9.88 0.00 -9.84
C GLU A 42 -8.64 0.51 -9.10
N SER A 43 -8.66 1.76 -8.61
CA SER A 43 -7.60 2.31 -7.76
C SER A 43 -7.47 1.54 -6.44
N GLY A 44 -8.59 1.27 -5.77
CA GLY A 44 -8.58 0.54 -4.49
C GLY A 44 -8.04 -0.89 -4.61
N LYS A 45 -8.25 -1.55 -5.76
CA LYS A 45 -7.71 -2.90 -6.01
C LYS A 45 -6.19 -2.89 -6.18
N GLN A 46 -5.64 -1.91 -6.89
CA GLN A 46 -4.19 -1.76 -7.03
C GLN A 46 -3.52 -1.41 -5.70
N ASP A 47 -4.08 -0.46 -4.95
CA ASP A 47 -3.54 -0.06 -3.65
C ASP A 47 -3.61 -1.20 -2.63
N GLY A 48 -4.71 -1.96 -2.61
CA GLY A 48 -4.88 -3.12 -1.73
C GLY A 48 -3.90 -4.26 -2.05
N LEU A 49 -3.63 -4.53 -3.33
CA LEU A 49 -2.64 -5.52 -3.75
C LEU A 49 -1.21 -5.09 -3.38
N ALA A 50 -0.87 -3.81 -3.56
CA ALA A 50 0.43 -3.28 -3.20
C ALA A 50 0.66 -3.33 -1.68
N GLN A 51 -0.35 -3.00 -0.87
CA GLN A 51 -0.28 -3.12 0.59
C GLN A 51 -0.16 -4.58 1.05
N ALA A 52 -0.95 -5.49 0.46
CA ALA A 52 -0.87 -6.91 0.78
C ALA A 52 0.49 -7.51 0.43
N ALA A 53 1.09 -7.13 -0.70
CA ALA A 53 2.44 -7.55 -1.08
C ALA A 53 3.49 -7.02 -0.11
N ALA A 54 3.43 -5.74 0.26
CA ALA A 54 4.37 -5.14 1.20
C ALA A 54 4.26 -5.73 2.63
N GLU A 55 3.06 -6.11 3.07
CA GLU A 55 2.89 -6.82 4.35
C GLU A 55 3.40 -8.27 4.28
N ALA A 56 3.24 -8.95 3.14
CA ALA A 56 3.77 -10.29 2.94
C ALA A 56 5.31 -10.30 2.97
N ASP A 57 5.95 -9.34 2.30
CA ASP A 57 7.41 -9.22 2.27
C ASP A 57 7.98 -8.95 3.67
N LYS A 58 7.35 -8.07 4.46
CA LYS A 58 7.78 -7.81 5.85
C LYS A 58 7.69 -9.05 6.74
N LYS A 59 6.60 -9.82 6.62
CA LYS A 59 6.44 -11.07 7.38
C LYS A 59 7.47 -12.11 6.95
N ALA A 60 7.74 -12.23 5.65
CA ALA A 60 8.76 -13.13 5.13
C ALA A 60 10.16 -12.75 5.63
N GLU A 61 10.47 -11.45 5.71
CA GLU A 61 11.76 -10.95 6.20
C GLU A 61 11.92 -11.17 7.73
N GLU A 62 10.86 -10.96 8.52
CA GLU A 62 10.86 -11.29 9.95
C GLU A 62 10.99 -12.79 10.20
N GLU A 63 10.28 -13.63 9.44
CA GLU A 63 10.40 -15.09 9.54
C GLU A 63 11.80 -15.57 9.12
N ALA A 64 12.37 -15.01 8.04
CA ALA A 64 13.73 -15.31 7.61
C ALA A 64 14.77 -14.89 8.66
N LYS A 65 14.60 -13.73 9.30
CA LYS A 65 15.48 -13.28 10.38
C LYS A 65 15.37 -14.17 11.61
N LYS A 66 14.16 -14.56 12.00
CA LYS A 66 13.91 -15.47 13.12
C LYS A 66 14.47 -16.88 12.85
N ALA A 67 14.36 -17.35 11.61
CA ALA A 67 15.00 -18.59 11.16
C ALA A 67 16.53 -18.48 11.17
N ALA A 68 17.10 -17.36 10.73
CA ALA A 68 18.54 -17.12 10.77
C ALA A 68 19.07 -17.03 12.22
N GLU A 69 18.34 -16.41 13.14
CA GLU A 69 18.68 -16.34 14.57
C GLU A 69 18.65 -17.73 15.23
N THR A 70 17.70 -18.59 14.85
CA THR A 70 17.59 -19.95 15.40
C THR A 70 18.58 -20.94 14.79
N VAL A 71 19.03 -20.73 13.56
CA VAL A 71 19.96 -21.61 12.84
C VAL A 71 21.41 -21.11 12.91
N ASN A 72 21.69 -19.93 13.49
CA ASN A 72 23.04 -19.37 13.57
C ASN A 72 24.01 -20.38 14.23
N PRO A 73 24.93 -21.01 13.47
CA PRO A 73 25.87 -21.98 14.00
C PRO A 73 27.00 -21.31 14.81
N PHE A 74 27.01 -19.97 14.85
CA PHE A 74 27.90 -19.12 15.63
C PHE A 74 27.15 -18.25 16.65
N GLY A 75 25.88 -18.58 16.98
CA GLY A 75 25.15 -17.92 18.06
C GLY A 75 25.85 -18.10 19.41
N GLU A 76 25.47 -17.32 20.43
CA GLU A 76 26.03 -17.26 21.79
C GLU A 76 25.93 -18.58 22.61
N GLY A 77 26.16 -19.73 21.98
CA GLY A 77 26.59 -20.92 22.68
C GLY A 77 27.98 -20.66 23.25
N THR A 78 28.08 -20.66 24.57
CA THR A 78 29.33 -20.68 25.35
C THR A 78 30.22 -21.89 25.06
N VAL A 79 29.85 -22.73 24.08
CA VAL A 79 30.57 -23.94 23.70
C VAL A 79 31.42 -23.63 22.48
N ASN A 80 32.61 -23.09 22.71
CA ASN A 80 33.69 -23.24 21.74
C ASN A 80 33.81 -24.75 21.44
N PRO A 81 33.66 -25.22 20.19
CA PRO A 81 33.78 -26.65 19.85
C PRO A 81 35.17 -27.20 20.15
N LEU A 82 36.15 -26.32 20.39
CA LEU A 82 37.51 -26.66 20.79
C LEU A 82 37.68 -26.68 22.33
N GLY A 83 36.63 -26.40 23.10
CA GLY A 83 36.63 -26.38 24.57
C GLY A 83 37.35 -25.18 25.20
N GLU A 84 37.08 -24.92 26.48
CA GLU A 84 37.86 -24.00 27.31
C GLU A 84 39.26 -24.61 27.58
N GLY A 85 40.17 -24.43 26.62
CA GLY A 85 41.52 -25.02 26.71
C GLY A 85 42.26 -25.12 25.39
N TYR A 86 41.62 -24.82 24.26
CA TYR A 86 42.31 -24.79 22.97
C TYR A 86 43.27 -23.60 22.89
N LYS A 87 44.53 -23.82 23.25
CA LYS A 87 45.65 -22.96 22.84
C LYS A 87 45.85 -23.14 21.34
N ASN A 88 45.93 -22.02 20.62
CA ASN A 88 46.25 -22.04 19.20
C ASN A 88 47.64 -22.67 19.01
N PRO A 89 47.77 -23.77 18.24
CA PRO A 89 49.05 -24.47 18.09
C PRO A 89 50.14 -23.62 17.39
N PHE A 90 49.76 -22.48 16.80
CA PHE A 90 50.67 -21.52 16.18
C PHE A 90 50.99 -20.30 17.05
N GLU A 91 50.40 -20.17 18.25
CA GLU A 91 50.66 -19.02 19.13
C GLU A 91 52.09 -18.96 19.66
N GLU A 92 52.77 -20.11 19.79
CA GLU A 92 54.14 -20.19 20.32
C GLU A 92 55.22 -20.31 19.21
N THR A 93 54.84 -20.27 17.93
CA THR A 93 55.80 -20.39 16.83
C THR A 93 56.09 -19.02 16.21
N THR A 94 57.26 -18.44 16.55
CA THR A 94 57.85 -17.38 15.72
C THR A 94 58.33 -18.01 14.42
N VAL A 95 57.46 -18.12 13.43
CA VAL A 95 57.82 -18.58 12.09
C VAL A 95 58.48 -17.41 11.36
N ASN A 96 59.74 -17.12 11.69
CA ASN A 96 60.58 -16.29 10.83
C ASN A 96 61.54 -17.21 10.06
N PRO A 97 61.25 -17.54 8.79
CA PRO A 97 62.09 -18.41 7.98
C PRO A 97 63.42 -17.75 7.54
N PHE A 98 63.68 -16.50 7.92
CA PHE A 98 64.87 -15.73 7.54
C PHE A 98 65.64 -15.14 8.73
N LYS A 99 65.48 -15.71 9.94
CA LYS A 99 66.29 -15.32 11.12
C LYS A 99 67.31 -16.40 11.46
#